data_AF-A0A4Q7F775-F1
#
_entry.id   AF-A0A4Q7F775-F1
#
_cell.length_a   1.000
_cell.length_b   1.000
_cell.length_c   1.000
_cell.angle_alpha   90.00
_cell.angle_beta   90.00
_cell.angle_gamma   90.00
#
_symmetry.space_group_name_H-M   'P 1'
#
loop_
_entity.id
_entity.type
_entity.pdbx_description
1 polymer ?
#
loop_
_entity_poly.entity_id
_entity_poly.type
_entity_poly.pdbx_seq_one_letter_code
_entity_poly.pdbx_strand_id
1 'polypeptide(L)'
;MREAPMQLSLGPVLYNWAPERWRDFYFRMADEAPVDVVSVGEVVCSKRSPFFAEHLPDVIERLQRAGKQVLLSSLILVSLRRERRQTEELCAADGALVEMNDLTCLRSIKGRPHAIGPYVNIYNETSAAFHVRQGAARICLPPELPISSAAVIAAAVPQAVIEIFAFGRVPLAISARCYHARLHKLSKDNCRFVCEKDPDGLALKTLDQQEFLTINGVQTLSHACTNLVGDVAALREAGISSLRLSPQDCDMVDVARTFRDVLDGRKSAESASRCLTDLYPGVAFANGFLRGKPGFSFA
;
A
#
# COMPACT_ATOMS: atom_id res chain seq x y z
N MET A 1 -24.29 19.38 -3.95
CA MET A 1 -23.34 18.53 -4.70
C MET A 1 -23.46 17.13 -4.12
N ARG A 2 -23.71 16.09 -4.93
CA ARG A 2 -23.63 14.71 -4.42
C ARG A 2 -22.16 14.46 -4.05
N GLU A 3 -21.89 14.07 -2.82
CA GLU A 3 -20.55 13.59 -2.43
C GLU A 3 -20.13 12.47 -3.37
N ALA A 4 -18.91 12.54 -3.91
CA ALA A 4 -18.37 11.44 -4.69
C ALA A 4 -18.22 10.22 -3.76
N PRO A 5 -18.59 9.00 -4.20
CA PRO A 5 -18.47 7.82 -3.37
C PRO A 5 -17.00 7.56 -3.01
N MET A 6 -16.76 7.19 -1.75
CA MET A 6 -15.43 6.83 -1.26
C MET A 6 -14.88 5.62 -2.05
N GLN A 7 -13.66 5.77 -2.54
CA GLN A 7 -12.98 4.78 -3.38
C GLN A 7 -12.31 3.68 -2.55
N LEU A 8 -12.21 2.49 -3.10
CA LEU A 8 -11.38 1.41 -2.58
C LEU A 8 -10.19 1.20 -3.52
N SER A 9 -8.98 1.24 -2.98
CA SER A 9 -7.76 1.00 -3.75
C SER A 9 -7.01 -0.24 -3.25
N LEU A 10 -6.23 -0.84 -4.15
CA LEU A 10 -5.30 -1.91 -3.85
C LEU A 10 -3.87 -1.38 -4.01
N GLY A 11 -3.08 -1.46 -2.95
CA GLY A 11 -1.65 -1.19 -2.99
C GLY A 11 -0.86 -2.25 -3.78
N PRO A 12 0.43 -2.00 -4.07
CA PRO A 12 1.27 -2.99 -4.74
C PRO A 12 1.55 -4.18 -3.82
N VAL A 13 1.78 -5.36 -4.40
CA VAL A 13 2.28 -6.51 -3.68
C VAL A 13 3.67 -6.17 -3.12
N LEU A 14 3.81 -6.16 -1.79
CA LEU A 14 5.09 -5.84 -1.15
C LEU A 14 6.05 -7.03 -1.12
N TYR A 15 5.51 -8.24 -1.11
CA TYR A 15 6.25 -9.49 -0.91
C TYR A 15 6.88 -10.03 -2.19
N ASN A 16 7.89 -10.87 -2.04
CA ASN A 16 8.58 -11.50 -3.18
C ASN A 16 7.85 -12.76 -3.64
N TRP A 17 6.61 -12.62 -4.11
CA TRP A 17 5.88 -13.76 -4.68
C TRP A 17 6.50 -14.23 -6.00
N ALA A 18 6.35 -15.52 -6.29
CA ALA A 18 6.68 -16.08 -7.59
C ALA A 18 5.95 -15.31 -8.71
N PRO A 19 6.57 -15.11 -9.89
CA PRO A 19 6.01 -14.30 -10.97
C PRO A 19 4.59 -14.70 -11.39
N GLU A 20 4.33 -15.99 -11.48
CA GLU A 20 3.03 -16.53 -11.88
C GLU A 20 1.97 -16.26 -10.81
N ARG A 21 2.33 -16.43 -9.53
CA ARG A 21 1.47 -16.08 -8.40
C ARG A 21 1.17 -14.57 -8.38
N TRP A 22 2.17 -13.74 -8.64
CA TRP A 22 2.02 -12.29 -8.73
C TRP A 22 1.06 -11.90 -9.87
N ARG A 23 1.25 -12.49 -11.06
CA ARG A 23 0.38 -12.28 -12.22
C ARG A 23 -1.05 -12.71 -11.93
N ASP A 24 -1.23 -13.93 -11.45
CA ASP A 24 -2.55 -14.53 -11.22
C ASP A 24 -3.30 -13.80 -10.11
N PHE A 25 -2.60 -13.28 -9.10
CA PHE A 25 -3.19 -12.38 -8.12
C PHE A 25 -3.81 -11.15 -8.80
N TYR A 26 -3.06 -10.42 -9.63
CA TYR A 26 -3.60 -9.24 -10.30
C TYR A 26 -4.68 -9.58 -11.33
N PHE A 27 -4.62 -10.73 -11.98
CA PHE A 27 -5.70 -11.21 -12.85
C PHE A 27 -6.99 -11.43 -12.06
N ARG A 28 -6.93 -12.11 -10.91
CA ARG A 28 -8.08 -12.26 -10.02
C ARG A 28 -8.59 -10.90 -9.51
N MET A 29 -7.69 -9.99 -9.16
CA MET A 29 -8.09 -8.63 -8.76
C MET A 29 -8.81 -7.90 -9.88
N ALA A 30 -8.31 -8.01 -11.12
CA ALA A 30 -8.94 -7.46 -12.32
C ALA A 30 -10.38 -7.95 -12.46
N ASP A 31 -10.56 -9.27 -12.45
CA ASP A 31 -11.81 -9.91 -12.83
C ASP A 31 -12.86 -9.89 -11.71
N GLU A 32 -12.44 -9.94 -10.44
CA GLU A 32 -13.34 -10.27 -9.34
C GLU A 32 -13.44 -9.21 -8.23
N ALA A 33 -12.40 -8.40 -8.02
CA ALA A 33 -12.30 -7.53 -6.85
C ALA A 33 -12.96 -6.15 -7.08
N PRO A 34 -13.84 -5.67 -6.17
CA PRO A 34 -14.54 -4.39 -6.30
C PRO A 34 -13.69 -3.19 -5.86
N VAL A 35 -12.47 -3.10 -6.40
CA VAL A 35 -11.53 -1.99 -6.22
C VAL A 35 -11.55 -1.06 -7.44
N ASP A 36 -11.43 0.23 -7.19
CA ASP A 36 -11.48 1.30 -8.18
C ASP A 36 -10.09 1.60 -8.76
N VAL A 37 -9.06 1.51 -7.91
CA VAL A 37 -7.67 1.87 -8.22
C VAL A 37 -6.71 0.76 -7.80
N VAL A 38 -5.73 0.44 -8.64
CA VAL A 38 -4.75 -0.62 -8.38
C VAL A 38 -3.34 -0.13 -8.64
N SER A 39 -2.51 -0.15 -7.61
CA SER A 39 -1.09 0.13 -7.68
C SER A 39 -0.31 -1.15 -8.06
N VAL A 40 0.52 -1.06 -9.09
CA VAL A 40 1.27 -2.18 -9.69
C VAL A 40 2.74 -1.80 -9.83
N GLY A 41 3.64 -2.72 -9.46
CA GLY A 41 5.09 -2.54 -9.59
C GLY A 41 5.86 -3.11 -8.41
N GLU A 42 7.18 -3.01 -8.47
CA GLU A 42 8.06 -3.37 -7.35
C GLU A 42 8.45 -2.10 -6.59
N VAL A 43 8.04 -2.02 -5.33
CA VAL A 43 8.29 -0.84 -4.48
C VAL A 43 9.38 -1.06 -3.44
N VAL A 44 9.69 -2.30 -3.07
CA VAL A 44 10.55 -2.65 -1.94
C VAL A 44 12.01 -2.86 -2.35
N CYS A 45 12.26 -3.65 -3.39
CA CYS A 45 13.62 -4.06 -3.79
C CYS A 45 13.76 -4.21 -5.31
N SER A 46 14.48 -3.26 -5.93
CA SER A 46 14.72 -3.21 -7.38
C SER A 46 15.19 -4.51 -8.03
N LYS A 47 15.88 -5.38 -7.28
CA LYS A 47 16.36 -6.69 -7.77
C LYS A 47 15.24 -7.66 -8.14
N ARG A 48 14.01 -7.45 -7.64
CA ARG A 48 12.86 -8.33 -7.88
C ARG A 48 12.14 -8.01 -9.19
N SER A 49 12.20 -6.74 -9.63
CA SER A 49 11.52 -6.24 -10.83
C SER A 49 11.69 -7.10 -12.08
N PRO A 50 12.90 -7.62 -12.40
CA PRO A 50 13.07 -8.45 -13.60
C PRO A 50 12.24 -9.73 -13.63
N PHE A 51 11.82 -10.27 -12.48
CA PHE A 51 11.12 -11.55 -12.43
C PHE A 51 9.69 -11.51 -12.93
N PHE A 52 8.99 -10.39 -12.75
CA PHE A 52 7.60 -10.23 -13.21
C PHE A 52 7.48 -9.24 -14.37
N ALA A 53 8.60 -8.69 -14.87
CA ALA A 53 8.61 -7.66 -15.90
C ALA A 53 7.89 -8.10 -17.19
N GLU A 54 7.96 -9.38 -17.55
CA GLU A 54 7.26 -9.93 -18.72
C GLU A 54 5.74 -9.98 -18.55
N HIS A 55 5.24 -10.12 -17.31
CA HIS A 55 3.82 -10.16 -17.01
C HIS A 55 3.19 -8.78 -16.82
N LEU A 56 4.01 -7.74 -16.63
CA LEU A 56 3.54 -6.40 -16.29
C LEU A 56 2.59 -5.80 -17.36
N PRO A 57 2.87 -5.89 -18.67
CA PRO A 57 1.95 -5.38 -19.70
C PRO A 57 0.57 -6.05 -19.66
N ASP A 58 0.53 -7.38 -19.56
CA ASP A 58 -0.72 -8.15 -19.51
C ASP A 58 -1.55 -7.81 -18.25
N VAL A 59 -0.88 -7.62 -17.11
CA VAL A 59 -1.52 -7.19 -15.86
C VAL A 59 -2.13 -5.79 -16.02
N ILE A 60 -1.39 -4.84 -16.58
CA ILE A 60 -1.88 -3.47 -16.80
C ILE A 60 -3.10 -3.49 -17.73
N GLU A 61 -3.00 -4.18 -18.88
CA GLU A 61 -4.08 -4.25 -19.86
C GLU A 61 -5.34 -4.86 -19.24
N ARG A 62 -5.22 -5.98 -18.52
CA ARG A 62 -6.37 -6.65 -17.93
C ARG A 62 -7.06 -5.81 -16.85
N LEU A 63 -6.28 -5.14 -15.99
CA LEU A 63 -6.81 -4.23 -14.97
C LEU A 63 -7.57 -3.05 -15.62
N GLN A 64 -6.99 -2.44 -16.67
CA GLN A 64 -7.63 -1.35 -17.40
C GLN A 64 -8.91 -1.79 -18.12
N ARG A 65 -8.90 -2.97 -18.75
CA ARG A 65 -10.09 -3.57 -19.39
C ARG A 65 -11.19 -3.89 -18.39
N ALA A 66 -10.84 -4.21 -17.15
CA ALA A 66 -11.77 -4.35 -16.04
C ALA A 66 -12.25 -3.02 -15.45
N GLY A 67 -11.88 -1.87 -16.05
CA GLY A 67 -12.33 -0.54 -15.65
C GLY A 67 -11.58 0.06 -14.46
N LYS A 68 -10.44 -0.51 -14.06
CA LYS A 68 -9.66 -0.03 -12.91
C LYS A 68 -8.66 1.03 -13.33
N GLN A 69 -8.50 2.05 -12.51
CA GLN A 69 -7.38 2.98 -12.66
C GLN A 69 -6.09 2.30 -12.21
N VAL A 70 -5.10 2.24 -13.08
CA VAL A 70 -3.81 1.63 -12.75
C VAL A 70 -2.79 2.71 -12.38
N LEU A 71 -2.14 2.53 -11.23
CA LEU A 71 -1.00 3.34 -10.80
C LEU A 71 0.28 2.52 -10.94
N LEU A 72 1.31 3.03 -11.62
CA LEU A 72 2.61 2.39 -11.65
C LEU A 72 3.46 2.89 -10.48
N SER A 73 3.76 2.01 -9.52
CA SER A 73 4.42 2.40 -8.28
C SER A 73 5.94 2.44 -8.41
N SER A 74 6.55 3.54 -7.96
CA SER A 74 8.00 3.67 -7.88
C SER A 74 8.58 2.93 -6.66
N LEU A 75 9.90 2.74 -6.65
CA LEU A 75 10.64 2.28 -5.48
C LEU A 75 10.47 3.25 -4.30
N ILE A 76 10.45 2.69 -3.08
CA ILE A 76 10.38 3.39 -1.80
C ILE A 76 11.72 4.02 -1.42
N LEU A 77 12.82 3.38 -1.80
CA LEU A 77 14.17 3.84 -1.50
C LEU A 77 15.06 3.71 -2.73
N VAL A 78 15.40 4.85 -3.33
CA VAL A 78 16.30 4.91 -4.49
C VAL A 78 17.73 5.15 -3.99
N SER A 79 18.58 4.12 -4.10
CA SER A 79 19.94 4.14 -3.53
C SER A 79 21.06 4.00 -4.57
N LEU A 80 20.74 3.48 -5.75
CA LEU A 80 21.72 3.13 -6.78
C LEU A 80 21.47 3.90 -8.07
N ARG A 81 22.53 4.16 -8.84
CA ARG A 81 22.42 4.89 -10.13
C ARG A 81 21.42 4.24 -11.10
N ARG A 82 21.39 2.90 -11.15
CA ARG A 82 20.43 2.16 -11.97
C ARG A 82 18.98 2.35 -11.51
N GLU A 83 18.75 2.40 -10.19
CA GLU A 83 17.42 2.60 -9.60
C GLU A 83 16.93 4.00 -9.92
N ARG A 84 17.81 5.00 -9.79
CA ARG A 84 17.50 6.38 -10.17
C ARG A 84 17.11 6.49 -11.65
N ARG A 85 17.87 5.86 -12.55
CA ARG A 85 17.54 5.84 -13.98
C ARG A 85 16.18 5.19 -14.25
N GLN A 86 15.91 4.03 -13.65
CA GLN A 86 14.62 3.34 -13.76
C GLN A 86 13.46 4.19 -13.25
N THR A 87 13.64 4.87 -12.11
CA THR A 87 12.65 5.80 -11.57
C THR A 87 12.42 7.00 -12.50
N GLU A 88 13.48 7.57 -13.09
CA GLU A 88 13.37 8.66 -14.05
C GLU A 88 12.62 8.23 -15.32
N GLU A 89 12.91 7.03 -15.84
CA GLU A 89 12.23 6.43 -17.00
C GLU A 89 10.75 6.14 -16.70
N LEU A 90 10.44 5.54 -15.54
CA LEU A 90 9.06 5.32 -15.08
C LEU A 90 8.28 6.63 -15.00
N CYS A 91 8.86 7.65 -14.39
CA CYS A 91 8.20 8.95 -14.26
C CYS A 91 8.02 9.62 -15.62
N ALA A 92 8.95 9.43 -16.56
CA ALA A 92 8.88 10.02 -17.90
C ALA A 92 7.91 9.30 -18.85
N ALA A 93 7.42 8.12 -18.50
CA ALA A 93 6.50 7.36 -19.35
C ALA A 93 5.18 8.12 -19.59
N ASP A 94 4.89 8.41 -20.86
CA ASP A 94 3.66 9.09 -21.25
C ASP A 94 2.43 8.19 -21.05
N GLY A 95 1.33 8.79 -20.60
CA GLY A 95 0.06 8.10 -20.38
C GLY A 95 -0.02 7.22 -19.12
N ALA A 96 1.10 6.95 -18.45
CA ALA A 96 1.13 6.24 -17.19
C ALA A 96 0.85 7.19 -16.00
N LEU A 97 -0.08 6.79 -15.11
CA LEU A 97 -0.24 7.46 -13.83
C LEU A 97 0.70 6.80 -12.82
N VAL A 98 1.68 7.55 -12.31
CA VAL A 98 2.71 7.01 -11.41
C VAL A 98 2.36 7.27 -9.95
N GLU A 99 2.54 6.27 -9.09
CA GLU A 99 2.55 6.43 -7.64
C GLU A 99 3.99 6.63 -7.15
N MET A 100 4.29 7.85 -6.73
CA MET A 100 5.58 8.23 -6.18
C MET A 100 5.72 7.77 -4.73
N ASN A 101 6.73 6.94 -4.48
CA ASN A 101 7.09 6.44 -3.15
C ASN A 101 8.45 6.98 -2.64
N ASP A 102 9.20 7.72 -3.47
CA ASP A 102 10.48 8.35 -3.12
C ASP A 102 10.56 9.75 -3.78
N LEU A 103 11.04 10.76 -3.05
CA LEU A 103 11.09 12.16 -3.51
C LEU A 103 11.97 12.37 -4.74
N THR A 104 12.87 11.44 -5.08
CA THR A 104 13.67 11.49 -6.31
C THR A 104 12.81 11.49 -7.58
N CYS A 105 11.60 10.94 -7.52
CA CYS A 105 10.63 10.97 -8.64
C CYS A 105 10.18 12.40 -8.98
N LEU A 106 10.13 13.29 -7.98
CA LEU A 106 9.54 14.62 -8.10
C LEU A 106 10.21 15.46 -9.19
N ARG A 107 11.53 15.28 -9.38
CA ARG A 107 12.29 15.98 -10.42
C ARG A 107 11.71 15.74 -11.81
N SER A 108 11.30 14.51 -12.09
CA SER A 108 10.84 14.09 -13.41
C SER A 108 9.34 14.24 -13.57
N ILE A 109 8.55 14.09 -12.51
CA ILE A 109 7.08 14.02 -12.61
C ILE A 109 6.35 15.36 -12.35
N LYS A 110 7.01 16.35 -11.75
CA LYS A 110 6.38 17.64 -11.42
C LYS A 110 5.64 18.26 -12.63
N GLY A 111 4.49 18.86 -12.35
CA GLY A 111 3.60 19.47 -13.35
C GLY A 111 2.70 18.49 -14.08
N ARG A 112 2.84 17.18 -13.86
CA ARG A 112 1.93 16.15 -14.40
C ARG A 112 1.10 15.52 -13.29
N PRO A 113 -0.14 15.08 -13.57
CA PRO A 113 -0.93 14.31 -12.62
C PRO A 113 -0.17 13.08 -12.14
N HIS A 114 -0.08 12.90 -10.83
CA HIS A 114 0.54 11.74 -10.20
C HIS A 114 -0.10 11.44 -8.84
N ALA A 115 0.17 10.24 -8.31
CA ALA A 115 -0.18 9.86 -6.96
C ALA A 115 1.05 9.91 -6.04
N ILE A 116 0.81 10.13 -4.75
CA ILE A 116 1.79 10.01 -3.69
C ILE A 116 1.42 8.77 -2.87
N GLY A 117 2.33 7.80 -2.75
CA GLY A 117 2.13 6.65 -1.88
C GLY A 117 2.48 6.95 -0.42
N PRO A 118 2.17 6.03 0.51
CA PRO A 118 2.26 6.26 1.96
C PRO A 118 3.69 6.35 2.50
N TYR A 119 4.68 6.19 1.62
CA TYR A 119 6.10 6.20 1.98
C TYR A 119 6.72 7.60 1.88
N VAL A 120 5.99 8.56 1.33
CA VAL A 120 6.35 9.97 1.38
C VAL A 120 5.70 10.58 2.62
N ASN A 121 6.54 11.13 3.50
CA ASN A 121 6.17 11.61 4.83
C ASN A 121 5.36 12.92 4.80
N ILE A 122 4.06 12.84 4.44
CA ILE A 122 3.13 13.95 4.44
C ILE A 122 2.32 13.94 5.74
N TYR A 123 2.77 14.70 6.73
CA TYR A 123 2.15 14.76 8.07
C TYR A 123 1.30 16.00 8.35
N ASN A 124 1.24 16.95 7.42
CA ASN A 124 0.50 18.20 7.61
C ASN A 124 0.01 18.76 6.27
N GLU A 125 -0.94 19.68 6.37
CA GLU A 125 -1.59 20.37 5.26
C GLU A 125 -0.60 21.15 4.40
N THR A 126 0.43 21.74 5.00
CA THR A 126 1.46 22.48 4.27
C THR A 126 2.23 21.57 3.31
N SER A 127 2.58 20.36 3.77
CA SER A 127 3.27 19.35 2.96
C SER A 127 2.36 18.78 1.88
N ALA A 128 1.10 18.50 2.21
CA ALA A 128 0.11 18.03 1.23
C ALA A 128 -0.11 19.08 0.12
N ALA A 129 -0.32 20.34 0.50
CA ALA A 129 -0.50 21.44 -0.45
C ALA A 129 0.74 21.66 -1.33
N PHE A 130 1.95 21.45 -0.80
CA PHE A 130 3.17 21.44 -1.62
C PHE A 130 3.08 20.39 -2.73
N HIS A 131 2.77 19.13 -2.41
CA HIS A 131 2.67 18.07 -3.41
C HIS A 131 1.56 18.31 -4.42
N VAL A 132 0.40 18.82 -3.99
CA VAL A 132 -0.68 19.19 -4.91
C VAL A 132 -0.25 20.30 -5.89
N ARG A 133 0.49 21.32 -5.43
CA ARG A 133 1.08 22.33 -6.34
C ARG A 133 2.08 21.74 -7.33
N GLN A 134 2.70 20.60 -7.02
CA GLN A 134 3.57 19.88 -7.95
C GLN A 134 2.79 18.96 -8.91
N GLY A 135 1.47 18.82 -8.77
CA GLY A 135 0.63 17.98 -9.64
C GLY A 135 0.09 16.71 -8.99
N ALA A 136 0.28 16.51 -7.68
CA ALA A 136 -0.32 15.36 -7.00
C ALA A 136 -1.86 15.46 -7.01
N ALA A 137 -2.50 14.46 -7.61
CA ALA A 137 -3.96 14.34 -7.67
C ALA A 137 -4.52 13.38 -6.61
N ARG A 138 -3.65 12.53 -6.04
CA ARG A 138 -3.97 11.52 -5.03
C ARG A 138 -2.84 11.45 -4.02
N ILE A 139 -3.16 11.37 -2.74
CA ILE A 139 -2.19 11.27 -1.65
C ILE A 139 -2.65 10.19 -0.68
N CYS A 140 -1.90 9.08 -0.63
CA CYS A 140 -1.99 8.13 0.47
C CYS A 140 -1.17 8.66 1.63
N LEU A 141 -1.84 8.95 2.75
CA LEU A 141 -1.17 9.47 3.94
C LEU A 141 -0.38 8.35 4.66
N PRO A 142 0.69 8.72 5.39
CA PRO A 142 1.38 7.80 6.29
C PRO A 142 0.40 7.09 7.25
N PRO A 143 0.50 5.76 7.39
CA PRO A 143 -0.46 4.93 8.13
C PRO A 143 -0.53 5.21 9.63
N GLU A 144 0.47 5.86 10.20
CA GLU A 144 0.56 6.23 11.61
C GLU A 144 -0.19 7.52 11.98
N LEU A 145 -0.71 8.25 10.99
CA LEU A 145 -1.44 9.50 11.22
C LEU A 145 -2.80 9.24 11.89
N PRO A 146 -3.14 9.99 12.96
CA PRO A 146 -4.48 9.92 13.54
C PRO A 146 -5.51 10.58 12.62
N ILE A 147 -6.77 10.14 12.73
CA ILE A 147 -7.89 10.64 11.92
C ILE A 147 -8.06 12.15 12.02
N SER A 148 -7.80 12.74 13.18
CA SER A 148 -7.88 14.18 13.40
C SER A 148 -6.89 14.96 12.53
N SER A 149 -5.69 14.44 12.32
CA SER A 149 -4.69 15.05 11.44
C SER A 149 -5.03 14.80 9.97
N ALA A 150 -5.50 13.59 9.63
CA ALA A 150 -5.95 13.28 8.28
C ALA A 150 -7.11 14.17 7.83
N ALA A 151 -8.06 14.47 8.72
CA ALA A 151 -9.18 15.38 8.45
C ALA A 151 -8.71 16.81 8.12
N VAL A 152 -7.74 17.34 8.89
CA VAL A 152 -7.14 18.67 8.63
C VAL A 152 -6.48 18.69 7.25
N ILE A 153 -5.74 17.64 6.90
CA ILE A 153 -5.10 17.53 5.59
C ILE A 153 -6.15 17.47 4.47
N ALA A 154 -7.18 16.63 4.60
CA ALA A 154 -8.25 16.51 3.61
C ALA A 154 -8.99 17.82 3.37
N ALA A 155 -9.31 18.57 4.42
CA ALA A 155 -9.95 19.86 4.30
C ALA A 155 -9.07 20.92 3.61
N ALA A 156 -7.74 20.83 3.74
CA ALA A 156 -6.82 21.81 3.17
C ALA A 156 -6.49 21.58 1.69
N VAL A 157 -6.68 20.37 1.18
CA VAL A 157 -6.45 20.02 -0.24
C VAL A 157 -7.66 19.30 -0.86
N PRO A 158 -8.85 19.91 -0.88
CA PRO A 158 -10.09 19.27 -1.36
C PRO A 158 -10.05 18.86 -2.85
N GLN A 159 -9.09 19.38 -3.62
CA GLN A 159 -8.86 19.03 -5.02
C GLN A 159 -8.12 17.69 -5.22
N ALA A 160 -7.53 17.11 -4.16
CA ALA A 160 -6.80 15.86 -4.22
C ALA A 160 -7.56 14.74 -3.50
N VAL A 161 -7.48 13.52 -4.03
CA VAL A 161 -8.01 12.32 -3.36
C VAL A 161 -7.11 12.02 -2.16
N ILE A 162 -7.63 12.19 -0.95
CA ILE A 162 -6.94 11.75 0.27
C ILE A 162 -7.28 10.30 0.57
N GLU A 163 -6.24 9.48 0.67
CA GLU A 163 -6.30 8.05 0.87
C GLU A 163 -5.69 7.65 2.22
N ILE A 164 -6.31 6.69 2.91
CA ILE A 164 -5.84 6.11 4.18
C ILE A 164 -5.56 4.62 4.00
N PHE A 165 -4.45 4.14 4.57
CA PHE A 165 -4.14 2.72 4.69
C PHE A 165 -5.15 2.03 5.62
N ALA A 166 -6.01 1.17 5.07
CA ALA A 166 -7.16 0.61 5.78
C ALA A 166 -7.04 -0.89 6.10
N PHE A 167 -6.21 -1.63 5.36
CA PHE A 167 -6.03 -3.06 5.58
C PHE A 167 -4.61 -3.56 5.29
N GLY A 168 -4.11 -4.47 6.14
CA GLY A 168 -2.88 -5.24 5.91
C GLY A 168 -1.74 -4.84 6.85
N ARG A 169 -0.58 -5.49 6.70
CA ARG A 169 0.60 -5.16 7.53
C ARG A 169 1.11 -3.77 7.18
N VAL A 170 1.28 -2.93 8.20
CA VAL A 170 1.66 -1.53 8.05
C VAL A 170 3.15 -1.45 7.69
N PRO A 171 3.52 -0.70 6.63
CA PRO A 171 4.92 -0.39 6.38
C PRO A 171 5.47 0.57 7.43
N LEU A 172 6.47 0.13 8.21
CA LEU A 172 7.02 0.92 9.31
C LEU A 172 8.39 1.52 8.99
N ALA A 173 9.27 0.78 8.31
CA ALA A 173 10.58 1.28 7.91
C ALA A 173 11.14 0.54 6.71
N ILE A 174 12.07 1.22 6.03
CA ILE A 174 12.86 0.70 4.92
C ILE A 174 14.34 0.87 5.25
N SER A 175 15.18 -0.09 4.85
CA SER A 175 16.61 -0.08 5.12
C SER A 175 17.43 -0.30 3.86
N ALA A 176 18.64 0.27 3.81
CA ALA A 176 19.61 -0.11 2.79
C ALA A 176 20.06 -1.59 2.94
N ARG A 177 19.91 -2.18 4.13
CA ARG A 177 20.31 -3.54 4.47
C ARG A 177 19.12 -4.50 4.41
N CYS A 178 19.33 -5.70 3.89
CA CYS A 178 18.29 -6.73 3.80
C CYS A 178 18.30 -7.62 5.05
N TYR A 179 17.23 -7.56 5.85
CA TYR A 179 17.06 -8.34 7.08
C TYR A 179 16.98 -9.84 6.78
N HIS A 180 16.24 -10.23 5.73
CA HIS A 180 16.15 -11.62 5.28
C HIS A 180 17.53 -12.18 4.91
N ALA A 181 18.28 -11.45 4.08
CA ALA A 181 19.63 -11.89 3.71
C ALA A 181 20.51 -12.06 4.95
N ARG A 182 20.48 -11.07 5.87
CA ARG A 182 21.27 -11.10 7.10
C ARG A 182 20.94 -12.31 7.97
N LEU A 183 19.65 -12.61 8.16
CA LEU A 183 19.19 -13.75 8.96
C LEU A 183 19.72 -15.08 8.39
N HIS A 184 19.74 -15.20 7.06
CA HIS A 184 20.27 -16.37 6.37
C HIS A 184 21.79 -16.34 6.14
N LYS A 185 22.52 -15.41 6.79
CA LYS A 185 23.98 -15.24 6.64
C LYS A 185 24.42 -14.96 5.19
N LEU A 186 23.55 -14.31 4.42
CA LEU A 186 23.79 -13.85 3.05
C LEU A 186 24.02 -12.33 3.02
N SER A 187 24.65 -11.83 1.95
CA SER A 187 24.70 -10.40 1.64
C SER A 187 23.47 -9.97 0.83
N LYS A 188 23.15 -8.68 0.80
CA LYS A 188 22.06 -8.16 -0.06
C LYS A 188 22.32 -8.46 -1.54
N ASP A 189 23.57 -8.30 -1.98
CA ASP A 189 23.95 -8.52 -3.37
C ASP A 189 23.81 -9.98 -3.77
N ASN A 190 24.13 -10.93 -2.87
CA ASN A 190 23.95 -12.37 -3.08
C ASN A 190 22.86 -12.96 -2.16
N CYS A 191 21.71 -12.28 -2.06
CA CYS A 191 20.63 -12.68 -1.15
C CYS A 191 19.86 -13.93 -1.60
N ARG A 192 20.09 -14.39 -2.84
CA ARG A 192 19.40 -15.54 -3.47
C ARG A 192 17.87 -15.47 -3.36
N PHE A 193 17.33 -14.26 -3.27
CA PHE A 193 15.90 -13.98 -3.15
C PHE A 193 15.20 -14.77 -2.03
N VAL A 194 15.94 -15.04 -0.95
CA VAL A 194 15.47 -15.90 0.16
C VAL A 194 14.15 -15.42 0.80
N CYS A 195 13.81 -14.14 0.67
CA CYS A 195 12.52 -13.57 1.07
C CYS A 195 11.29 -14.16 0.32
N GLU A 196 11.48 -14.92 -0.75
CA GLU A 196 10.40 -15.66 -1.41
C GLU A 196 9.79 -16.75 -0.51
N LYS A 197 10.58 -17.26 0.44
CA LYS A 197 10.16 -18.33 1.36
C LYS A 197 9.07 -17.90 2.33
N ASP A 198 8.89 -16.59 2.48
CA ASP A 198 8.00 -15.97 3.46
C ASP A 198 6.97 -15.14 2.69
N PRO A 199 5.91 -15.76 2.12
CA PRO A 199 4.97 -15.10 1.21
C PRO A 199 4.17 -13.97 1.87
N ASP A 200 4.09 -13.96 3.20
CA ASP A 200 3.46 -12.92 4.00
C ASP A 200 4.45 -12.18 4.92
N GLY A 201 5.75 -12.30 4.59
CA GLY A 201 6.85 -11.85 5.41
C GLY A 201 7.16 -12.77 6.59
N LEU A 202 8.32 -12.54 7.20
CA LEU A 202 8.83 -13.36 8.30
C LEU A 202 8.57 -12.67 9.64
N ALA A 203 7.78 -13.30 10.50
CA ALA A 203 7.50 -12.82 11.84
C ALA A 203 8.77 -12.80 12.70
N LEU A 204 8.99 -11.69 13.39
CA LEU A 204 10.05 -11.50 14.38
C LEU A 204 9.47 -11.48 15.79
N LYS A 205 10.22 -12.10 16.70
CA LYS A 205 9.94 -12.12 18.12
C LYS A 205 10.91 -11.23 18.90
N THR A 206 10.43 -10.65 20.00
CA THR A 206 11.28 -10.03 21.02
C THR A 206 12.12 -11.10 21.73
N LEU A 207 13.05 -10.68 22.60
CA LEU A 207 13.78 -11.61 23.47
C LEU A 207 12.82 -12.39 24.39
N ASP A 208 11.72 -11.76 24.81
CA ASP A 208 10.65 -12.36 25.61
C ASP A 208 9.64 -13.17 24.77
N GLN A 209 10.01 -13.54 23.54
CA GLN A 209 9.20 -14.38 22.63
C GLN A 209 7.86 -13.77 22.18
N GLN A 210 7.66 -12.47 22.37
CA GLN A 210 6.46 -11.77 21.91
C GLN A 210 6.57 -11.44 20.42
N GLU A 211 5.49 -11.68 19.68
CA GLU A 211 5.41 -11.29 18.27
C GLU A 211 5.35 -9.76 18.16
N PHE A 212 6.21 -9.18 17.34
CA PHE A 212 6.42 -7.73 17.36
C PHE A 212 6.42 -7.09 15.97
N LEU A 213 7.25 -7.61 15.06
CA LEU A 213 7.39 -7.08 13.70
C LEU A 213 7.34 -8.21 12.69
N THR A 214 7.12 -7.85 11.43
CA THR A 214 7.31 -8.74 10.29
C THR A 214 8.37 -8.14 9.39
N ILE A 215 9.31 -8.93 8.86
CA ILE A 215 10.27 -8.45 7.88
C ILE A 215 9.91 -8.93 6.48
N ASN A 216 10.29 -8.13 5.48
CA ASN A 216 10.17 -8.48 4.07
C ASN A 216 11.35 -7.86 3.32
N GLY A 217 12.38 -8.67 3.04
CA GLY A 217 13.64 -8.19 2.47
C GLY A 217 14.27 -7.05 3.29
N VAL A 218 14.18 -5.85 2.75
CA VAL A 218 14.73 -4.59 3.31
C VAL A 218 13.72 -3.79 4.14
N GLN A 219 12.47 -4.24 4.19
CA GLN A 219 11.36 -3.58 4.86
C GLN A 219 11.05 -4.23 6.20
N THR A 220 10.67 -3.41 7.19
CA THR A 220 10.01 -3.85 8.42
C THR A 220 8.56 -3.40 8.39
N LEU A 221 7.68 -4.34 8.73
CA LEU A 221 6.23 -4.18 8.77
C LEU A 221 5.74 -4.44 10.20
N SER A 222 4.52 -4.00 10.50
CA SER A 222 3.86 -4.38 11.74
C SER A 222 3.61 -5.90 11.82
N HIS A 223 3.55 -6.43 13.04
CA HIS A 223 3.06 -7.79 13.27
C HIS A 223 1.53 -7.88 13.17
N ALA A 224 0.78 -6.97 13.80
CA ALA A 224 -0.66 -6.91 13.58
C ALA A 224 -0.97 -6.30 12.21
N CYS A 225 -2.01 -6.77 11.53
CA CYS A 225 -2.56 -6.10 10.37
C CYS A 225 -3.43 -4.92 10.80
N THR A 226 -3.35 -3.79 10.10
CA THR A 226 -4.36 -2.77 10.25
C THR A 226 -5.70 -3.27 9.70
N ASN A 227 -6.79 -2.96 10.39
CA ASN A 227 -8.15 -3.16 9.90
C ASN A 227 -9.03 -1.98 10.32
N LEU A 228 -9.38 -1.13 9.35
CA LEU A 228 -10.22 0.06 9.56
C LEU A 228 -11.65 -0.13 9.05
N VAL A 229 -12.12 -1.36 8.82
CA VAL A 229 -13.49 -1.60 8.34
C VAL A 229 -14.53 -1.08 9.34
N GLY A 230 -14.21 -1.12 10.63
CA GLY A 230 -14.97 -0.54 11.74
C GLY A 230 -15.07 0.98 11.71
N ASP A 231 -14.14 1.63 11.01
CA ASP A 231 -13.91 3.08 11.08
C ASP A 231 -14.37 3.81 9.80
N VAL A 232 -14.98 3.10 8.84
CA VAL A 232 -15.39 3.63 7.53
C VAL A 232 -16.29 4.87 7.64
N ALA A 233 -17.26 4.86 8.55
CA ALA A 233 -18.17 5.99 8.75
C ALA A 233 -17.41 7.24 9.25
N ALA A 234 -16.58 7.08 10.28
CA ALA A 234 -15.77 8.17 10.82
C ALA A 234 -14.77 8.71 9.78
N LEU A 235 -14.16 7.84 8.97
CA LEU A 235 -13.26 8.24 7.88
C LEU A 235 -14.01 9.04 6.81
N ARG A 236 -15.25 8.68 6.49
CA ARG A 236 -16.09 9.42 5.54
C ARG A 236 -16.42 10.82 6.07
N GLU A 237 -16.83 10.91 7.33
CA GLU A 237 -17.11 12.18 8.01
C GLU A 237 -15.85 13.07 8.09
N ALA A 238 -14.67 12.47 8.22
CA ALA A 238 -13.38 13.15 8.18
C ALA A 238 -12.95 13.64 6.78
N GLY A 239 -13.76 13.42 5.74
CA GLY A 239 -13.46 13.85 4.37
C GLY A 239 -12.46 12.95 3.63
N ILE A 240 -12.20 11.73 4.15
CA ILE A 240 -11.32 10.77 3.48
C ILE A 240 -12.03 10.23 2.24
N SER A 241 -11.32 10.27 1.11
CA SER A 241 -11.88 9.95 -0.20
C SER A 241 -11.56 8.53 -0.67
N SER A 242 -10.54 7.88 -0.10
CA SER A 242 -10.18 6.51 -0.48
C SER A 242 -9.61 5.68 0.67
N LEU A 243 -9.88 4.38 0.65
CA LEU A 243 -9.32 3.38 1.56
C LEU A 243 -8.39 2.45 0.80
N ARG A 244 -7.16 2.29 1.27
CA ARG A 244 -6.13 1.45 0.66
C ARG A 244 -6.04 0.09 1.34
N LEU A 245 -6.19 -0.97 0.55
CA LEU A 245 -5.95 -2.35 0.95
C LEU A 245 -4.54 -2.77 0.51
N SER A 246 -3.73 -3.26 1.43
CA SER A 246 -2.41 -3.80 1.11
C SER A 246 -2.49 -5.32 0.93
N PRO A 247 -2.04 -5.89 -0.22
CA PRO A 247 -2.07 -7.33 -0.44
C PRO A 247 -1.42 -8.12 0.70
N GLN A 248 -2.11 -9.15 1.18
CA GLN A 248 -1.62 -10.13 2.17
C GLN A 248 -1.80 -11.55 1.61
N ASP A 249 -1.21 -12.55 2.26
CA ASP A 249 -1.41 -13.97 1.91
C ASP A 249 -2.77 -14.52 2.40
N CYS A 250 -3.85 -13.90 1.95
CA CYS A 250 -5.24 -14.32 2.18
C CYS A 250 -6.11 -14.01 0.95
N ASP A 251 -7.41 -14.33 0.99
CA ASP A 251 -8.30 -13.99 -0.13
C ASP A 251 -8.61 -12.49 -0.17
N MET A 252 -7.76 -11.75 -0.89
CA MET A 252 -7.91 -10.30 -1.05
C MET A 252 -9.15 -9.89 -1.87
N VAL A 253 -9.75 -10.79 -2.66
CA VAL A 253 -11.01 -10.49 -3.35
C VAL A 253 -12.11 -10.36 -2.31
N ASP A 254 -12.18 -11.30 -1.37
CA ASP A 254 -13.20 -11.29 -0.32
C ASP A 254 -12.95 -10.23 0.75
N VAL A 255 -11.69 -9.87 1.01
CA VAL A 255 -11.36 -8.66 1.78
C VAL A 255 -11.93 -7.43 1.09
N ALA A 256 -11.67 -7.25 -0.21
CA ALA A 256 -12.16 -6.10 -0.97
C ALA A 256 -13.69 -6.05 -1.03
N ARG A 257 -14.36 -7.19 -1.24
CA ARG A 257 -15.83 -7.29 -1.17
C ARG A 257 -16.36 -6.91 0.20
N THR A 258 -15.71 -7.35 1.27
CA THR A 258 -16.12 -7.02 2.64
C THR A 258 -16.04 -5.53 2.93
N PHE A 259 -14.96 -4.85 2.51
CA PHE A 259 -14.86 -3.39 2.60
C PHE A 259 -15.91 -2.70 1.72
N ARG A 260 -16.11 -3.17 0.48
CA ARG A 260 -17.12 -2.61 -0.44
C ARG A 260 -18.52 -2.72 0.14
N ASP A 261 -18.88 -3.85 0.74
CA ASP A 261 -20.20 -4.04 1.35
C ASP A 261 -20.46 -3.07 2.50
N VAL A 262 -19.44 -2.71 3.28
CA VAL A 262 -19.59 -1.68 4.32
C VAL A 262 -19.71 -0.29 3.70
N LEU A 263 -18.90 0.02 2.68
CA LEU A 263 -18.98 1.28 1.94
C LEU A 263 -20.37 1.52 1.33
N ASP A 264 -20.97 0.45 0.80
CA ASP A 264 -22.28 0.43 0.13
C ASP A 264 -23.45 0.24 1.13
N GLY A 265 -23.18 0.08 2.43
CA GLY A 265 -24.20 -0.14 3.46
C GLY A 265 -24.90 -1.51 3.42
N ARG A 266 -24.34 -2.49 2.70
CA ARG A 266 -24.84 -3.87 2.61
C ARG A 266 -24.46 -4.75 3.81
N LYS A 267 -23.42 -4.37 4.56
CA LYS A 267 -22.91 -5.13 5.72
C LYS A 267 -22.58 -4.19 6.87
N SER A 268 -22.87 -4.61 8.10
CA SER A 268 -22.47 -3.85 9.31
C SER A 268 -20.97 -3.97 9.55
N ALA A 269 -20.40 -2.99 10.25
CA ALA A 269 -18.97 -2.95 10.53
C ALA A 269 -18.52 -4.13 11.43
N GLU A 270 -19.37 -4.57 12.36
CA GLU A 270 -19.13 -5.70 13.26
C GLU A 270 -19.17 -7.03 12.49
N SER A 271 -20.13 -7.20 11.58
CA SER A 271 -20.19 -8.38 10.73
C SER A 271 -19.01 -8.44 9.75
N ALA A 272 -18.61 -7.30 9.21
CA ALA A 272 -17.45 -7.19 8.34
C ALA A 272 -16.14 -7.51 9.07
N SER A 273 -15.98 -7.00 10.30
CA SER A 273 -14.80 -7.31 11.13
C SER A 273 -14.67 -8.81 11.40
N ARG A 274 -15.77 -9.50 11.75
CA ARG A 274 -15.76 -10.98 11.91
C ARG A 274 -15.39 -11.70 10.63
N CYS A 275 -15.97 -11.29 9.50
CA CYS A 275 -15.65 -11.87 8.20
C CYS A 275 -14.15 -11.74 7.86
N LEU A 276 -13.53 -10.59 8.17
CA LEU A 276 -12.09 -10.41 7.96
C LEU A 276 -11.24 -11.30 8.88
N THR A 277 -11.70 -11.57 10.12
CA THR A 277 -11.03 -12.52 11.02
C THR A 277 -11.07 -13.94 10.46
N ASP A 278 -12.20 -14.36 9.88
CA ASP A 278 -12.35 -15.68 9.28
C ASP A 278 -11.53 -15.84 7.99
N LEU A 279 -11.42 -14.77 7.19
CA LEU A 279 -10.65 -14.74 5.95
C LEU A 279 -9.14 -14.77 6.17
N TYR A 280 -8.67 -14.35 7.34
CA TYR A 280 -7.24 -14.25 7.64
C TYR A 280 -6.94 -14.79 9.05
N PRO A 281 -7.12 -16.10 9.24
CA PRO A 281 -7.02 -16.72 10.56
C PRO A 281 -5.59 -16.62 11.12
N GLY A 282 -5.49 -16.40 12.43
CA GLY A 282 -4.20 -16.33 13.13
C GLY A 282 -3.46 -14.99 13.00
N VAL A 283 -4.07 -13.99 12.34
CA VAL A 283 -3.52 -12.64 12.26
C VAL A 283 -4.27 -11.70 13.21
N ALA A 284 -3.51 -11.01 14.07
CA ALA A 284 -4.06 -9.97 14.94
C ALA A 284 -4.41 -8.71 14.13
N PHE A 285 -5.52 -8.05 14.47
CA PHE A 285 -5.95 -6.81 13.82
C PHE A 285 -5.85 -5.63 14.77
N ALA A 286 -5.30 -4.51 14.30
CA ALA A 286 -5.15 -3.30 15.07
C ALA A 286 -5.64 -2.04 14.35
N ASN A 287 -6.13 -1.07 15.12
CA ASN A 287 -6.54 0.25 14.59
C ASN A 287 -6.08 1.42 15.49
N GLY A 288 -5.05 1.19 16.32
CA GLY A 288 -4.55 2.16 17.30
C GLY A 288 -4.03 3.46 16.67
N PHE A 289 -3.33 3.38 15.53
CA PHE A 289 -2.76 4.58 14.88
C PHE A 289 -3.82 5.61 14.49
N LEU A 290 -4.97 5.16 13.97
CA LEU A 290 -6.08 6.05 13.62
C LEU A 290 -6.57 6.87 14.82
N ARG A 291 -6.41 6.33 16.04
CA ARG A 291 -6.80 6.94 17.33
C ARG A 291 -5.66 7.70 18.01
N GLY A 292 -4.48 7.80 17.39
CA GLY A 292 -3.29 8.37 18.02
C GLY A 292 -2.78 7.54 19.20
N LYS A 293 -3.03 6.22 19.18
CA LYS A 293 -2.59 5.26 20.21
C LYS A 293 -1.55 4.29 19.64
N PRO A 294 -0.70 3.68 20.48
CA PRO A 294 0.22 2.65 20.02
C PRO A 294 -0.55 1.49 19.38
N GLY A 295 -0.19 1.12 18.14
CA GLY A 295 -0.90 0.08 17.39
C GLY A 295 -0.91 -1.28 18.11
N PHE A 296 0.20 -1.66 18.75
CA PHE A 296 0.30 -2.95 19.47
C PHE A 296 -0.62 -3.05 20.69
N SER A 297 -1.05 -1.91 21.27
CA SER A 297 -1.95 -1.90 22.43
C SER A 297 -3.43 -2.03 22.03
N PHE A 298 -3.71 -2.13 20.73
CA PHE A 298 -5.04 -2.16 20.12
C PHE A 298 -5.18 -3.36 19.17
N ALA A 299 -4.37 -4.41 19.36
CA ALA A 299 -4.34 -5.63 18.58
C ALA A 299 -5.14 -6.78 19.24
#